data_AF-A0A7C5IRI6-F1
#
_entry.id   AF-A0A7C5IRI6-F1
#
_cell.length_a   1.000
_cell.length_b   1.000
_cell.length_c   1.000
_cell.angle_alpha   90.00
_cell.angle_beta   90.00
_cell.angle_gamma   90.00
#
_symmetry.space_group_name_H-M   'P 1'
#
loop_
_entity.id
_entity.type
_entity.pdbx_description
1 polymer ?
#
loop_
_entity_poly.entity_id
_entity_poly.type
_entity_poly.pdbx_seq_one_letter_code
_entity_poly.pdbx_strand_id
1 'polypeptide(L)'
;MRYPFKIGVLALLLAGIFSGSSIAQSGTATAQRTAVAVPDLATRFDGEKGVFVPKWKADMPVSSLADLNKMVFAPWFEGGSLDHQVVNLPYYDLVVPVSATEALAIASATAEGVEELSTDKFQTSMAQSEISPDVAWYPASHVILGEREIRRGQHFQHVLVYPIRVNRSGNRLQKAKSVSYRLSRKRGAYKSTTSSAKRIYNNNSVLATGTWYKMNIVKDGLYKLDYNYLQSIGIDPASINPSTIRIHGNGGGMLPQTAGKYPHDDLVENNIWVSGQSDGSFDQGDYILFYGKGPHTWKYIASLDRFVHQYNVYSDSAAYFLTWGNGLGKRITTQAVSGSPVATPITARKMGFYEKDSFNPLKSGRSWLGESFDLTTTKTFSINTPHVASGTNAKVTVRLAAQSNSPSNFSIRESNNTYASVAIVNTNSNIYGSAYYRHNFTTFEVPASRLGDSSVDVELTYSKPLTSSVGYLDFIEAEYQYNLNLSGNNTMFFSVADNVGPGKIFQYNMGSGNNYRVWDVTNPVEVVERSMNGGSFITDADSVKRFLAFNGANLLTPVSTKRINNQNLHSLAQTDYVIITHGDFASAANTLASFHRSHFGRDVHV
;
A
#
# COMPACT_ATOMS: atom_id res chain seq x y z
N MET A 1 -5.07 12.47 -28.28
CA MET A 1 -3.82 12.91 -27.60
C MET A 1 -3.21 11.70 -26.91
N ARG A 2 -2.01 11.27 -27.34
CA ARG A 2 -1.31 10.09 -26.80
C ARG A 2 -0.47 10.52 -25.60
N TYR A 3 -0.73 9.98 -24.41
CA TYR A 3 0.12 10.16 -23.23
C TYR A 3 1.23 9.10 -23.21
N PRO A 4 2.50 9.46 -22.96
CA PRO A 4 3.57 8.48 -22.84
C PRO A 4 3.61 7.86 -21.45
N PHE A 5 3.63 6.51 -21.40
CA PHE A 5 4.01 5.76 -20.21
C PHE A 5 5.45 6.10 -19.81
N LYS A 6 5.70 6.41 -18.53
CA LYS A 6 7.04 6.68 -17.99
C LYS A 6 7.47 5.52 -17.09
N ILE A 7 8.45 4.75 -17.55
CA ILE A 7 9.19 3.77 -16.74
C ILE A 7 10.61 4.31 -16.60
N GLY A 8 11.05 4.57 -15.37
CA GLY A 8 12.45 4.86 -15.07
C GLY A 8 13.22 3.55 -14.95
N VAL A 9 14.20 3.34 -15.83
CA VAL A 9 15.16 2.22 -15.75
C VAL A 9 16.53 2.77 -15.40
N LEU A 10 17.14 2.24 -14.36
CA LEU A 10 18.56 2.41 -14.04
C LEU A 10 19.28 1.12 -14.40
N ALA A 11 20.10 1.15 -15.45
CA ALA A 11 21.05 0.09 -15.77
C ALA A 11 22.45 0.55 -15.34
N LEU A 12 23.02 -0.07 -14.30
CA LEU A 12 24.45 0.02 -14.01
C LEU A 12 25.13 -1.21 -14.63
N LEU A 13 25.83 -1.00 -15.75
CA LEU A 13 26.79 -1.96 -16.32
C LEU A 13 28.15 -1.75 -15.64
N LEU A 14 28.63 -2.75 -14.92
CA LEU A 14 30.04 -2.86 -14.54
C LEU A 14 30.65 -3.99 -15.38
N ALA A 15 31.42 -3.59 -16.40
CA ALA A 15 32.26 -4.48 -17.20
C ALA A 15 33.56 -4.77 -16.42
N GLY A 16 33.80 -6.04 -16.10
CA GLY A 16 35.06 -6.53 -15.54
C GLY A 16 35.66 -7.58 -16.45
N ILE A 17 36.80 -7.25 -17.05
CA ILE A 17 37.65 -8.09 -17.91
C ILE A 17 38.27 -9.20 -17.06
N PHE A 18 38.17 -10.46 -17.47
CA PHE A 18 39.14 -11.50 -17.09
C PHE A 18 39.45 -12.42 -18.28
N SER A 19 40.72 -12.39 -18.66
CA SER A 19 41.41 -13.29 -19.59
C SER A 19 41.50 -14.71 -19.04
N GLY A 20 41.39 -15.70 -19.93
CA GLY A 20 41.23 -17.10 -19.57
C GLY A 20 42.50 -17.87 -19.20
N SER A 21 42.29 -19.10 -18.71
CA SER A 21 43.17 -20.26 -18.96
C SER A 21 42.35 -21.54 -18.75
N SER A 22 42.48 -22.47 -19.69
CA SER A 22 41.92 -23.83 -19.70
C SER A 22 42.51 -24.75 -18.62
N ILE A 23 41.78 -25.80 -18.21
CA ILE A 23 42.26 -27.21 -18.16
C ILE A 23 41.09 -28.19 -17.87
N ALA A 24 41.00 -29.20 -18.76
CA ALA A 24 40.54 -30.61 -18.69
C ALA A 24 39.34 -31.11 -17.85
N GLN A 25 38.54 -31.95 -18.53
CA GLN A 25 37.52 -32.88 -18.04
C GLN A 25 38.08 -34.02 -17.17
N SER A 26 37.33 -34.46 -16.15
CA SER A 26 36.82 -35.84 -16.00
C SER A 26 36.18 -36.06 -14.62
N GLY A 27 35.17 -36.94 -14.54
CA GLY A 27 34.72 -37.57 -13.28
C GLY A 27 33.25 -37.39 -12.94
N THR A 28 32.42 -38.37 -13.34
CA THR A 28 31.07 -38.61 -12.82
C THR A 28 31.11 -38.99 -11.34
N ALA A 29 30.44 -38.22 -10.47
CA ALA A 29 30.13 -38.63 -9.10
C ALA A 29 28.81 -38.01 -8.63
N THR A 30 27.92 -38.89 -8.19
CA THR A 30 26.58 -38.65 -7.64
C THR A 30 26.63 -37.70 -6.44
N ALA A 31 26.11 -36.47 -6.58
CA ALA A 31 26.13 -35.48 -5.49
C ALA A 31 24.87 -35.58 -4.62
N GLN A 32 25.04 -36.11 -3.40
CA GLN A 32 24.15 -35.80 -2.28
C GLN A 32 24.16 -34.29 -2.03
N ARG A 33 22.96 -33.73 -1.79
CA ARG A 33 22.75 -32.30 -1.51
C ARG A 33 23.40 -31.91 -0.19
N THR A 34 24.61 -31.38 -0.24
CA THR A 34 25.25 -30.67 0.88
C THR A 34 24.95 -29.19 0.76
N ALA A 35 24.58 -28.56 1.88
CA ALA A 35 24.29 -27.13 1.98
C ALA A 35 25.42 -26.29 1.36
N VAL A 36 25.05 -25.35 0.49
CA VAL A 36 25.98 -24.36 -0.06
C VAL A 36 26.38 -23.43 1.09
N ALA A 37 27.60 -23.62 1.60
CA ALA A 37 28.24 -22.71 2.54
C ALA A 37 28.71 -21.45 1.81
N VAL A 38 28.31 -20.28 2.33
CA VAL A 38 28.88 -18.98 1.95
C VAL A 38 30.32 -18.91 2.48
N PRO A 39 31.28 -18.28 1.76
CA PRO A 39 32.71 -18.41 2.06
C PRO A 39 33.13 -17.83 3.42
N ASP A 40 33.79 -18.68 4.20
CA ASP A 40 34.71 -18.49 5.34
C ASP A 40 34.81 -17.09 6.00
N LEU A 41 33.77 -16.74 6.76
CA LEU A 41 33.94 -16.09 8.07
C LEU A 41 34.20 -17.23 9.06
N ALA A 42 35.21 -17.11 9.92
CA ALA A 42 35.54 -18.15 10.90
C ALA A 42 34.49 -18.20 12.04
N THR A 43 33.26 -18.56 11.71
CA THR A 43 32.17 -18.87 12.64
C THR A 43 32.08 -20.39 12.76
N ARG A 44 32.68 -20.93 13.82
CA ARG A 44 32.42 -22.33 14.20
C ARG A 44 31.08 -22.36 14.92
N PHE A 45 30.00 -22.72 14.21
CA PHE A 45 28.69 -22.95 14.80
C PHE A 45 28.32 -24.43 14.68
N ASP A 46 28.21 -25.12 15.80
CA ASP A 46 27.92 -26.57 15.86
C ASP A 46 26.44 -26.89 16.15
N GLY A 47 25.56 -25.89 16.04
CA GLY A 47 24.11 -26.02 16.26
C GLY A 47 23.63 -25.55 17.64
N GLU A 48 24.53 -25.44 18.62
CA GLU A 48 24.22 -24.91 19.96
C GLU A 48 25.28 -23.95 20.49
N LYS A 49 26.54 -24.02 20.04
CA LYS A 49 27.62 -23.12 20.45
C LYS A 49 28.18 -22.39 19.23
N GLY A 50 28.52 -21.12 19.43
CA GLY A 50 29.14 -20.29 18.41
C GLY A 50 30.21 -19.38 18.98
N VAL A 51 31.26 -19.15 18.19
CA VAL A 51 32.23 -18.07 18.43
C VAL A 51 32.24 -17.17 17.21
N PHE A 52 31.98 -15.89 17.42
CA PHE A 52 32.04 -14.86 16.39
C PHE A 52 33.28 -13.98 16.58
N VAL A 53 34.06 -13.83 15.52
CA VAL A 53 35.26 -12.97 15.49
C VAL A 53 35.07 -11.93 14.38
N PRO A 54 34.76 -10.65 14.71
CA PRO A 54 34.57 -9.60 13.71
C PRO A 54 35.87 -9.30 12.94
N LYS A 55 35.82 -9.38 11.60
CA LYS A 55 36.88 -8.87 10.72
C LYS A 55 36.69 -7.35 10.51
N TRP A 56 37.18 -6.56 11.45
CA TRP A 56 37.05 -5.09 11.42
C TRP A 56 37.61 -4.46 10.14
N LYS A 57 36.91 -3.47 9.62
CA LYS A 57 37.31 -2.63 8.49
C LYS A 57 37.41 -1.16 8.95
N ALA A 58 37.78 -0.27 8.02
CA ALA A 58 37.71 1.16 8.28
C ALA A 58 36.28 1.58 8.65
N ASP A 59 36.16 2.56 9.56
CA ASP A 59 34.87 3.07 10.00
C ASP A 59 34.07 3.59 8.79
N MET A 60 32.78 3.28 8.77
CA MET A 60 31.87 3.65 7.68
C MET A 60 31.23 5.00 7.98
N PRO A 61 31.22 5.96 7.03
CA PRO A 61 30.45 7.19 7.18
C PRO A 61 28.95 6.86 7.14
N VAL A 62 28.21 7.25 8.17
CA VAL A 62 26.76 7.04 8.29
C VAL A 62 26.06 8.32 8.74
N SER A 63 24.79 8.48 8.40
CA SER A 63 23.97 9.60 8.89
C SER A 63 23.65 9.43 10.38
N SER A 64 23.76 10.50 11.16
CA SER A 64 23.24 10.54 12.53
C SER A 64 21.72 10.39 12.53
N LEU A 65 21.13 9.61 13.44
CA LEU A 65 19.66 9.51 13.52
C LEU A 65 19.01 10.73 14.21
N ALA A 66 19.79 11.54 14.93
CA ALA A 66 19.33 12.70 15.72
C ALA A 66 19.42 13.96 14.87
N ASP A 67 20.33 13.94 13.92
CA ASP A 67 20.34 14.84 12.80
C ASP A 67 20.79 14.09 11.56
N LEU A 68 19.82 13.65 10.74
CA LEU A 68 20.07 12.94 9.46
C LEU A 68 20.85 13.80 8.45
N ASN A 69 21.12 15.06 8.81
CA ASN A 69 21.93 16.02 8.11
C ASN A 69 23.35 16.18 8.70
N LYS A 70 23.80 15.25 9.56
CA LYS A 70 25.17 15.20 10.11
C LYS A 70 25.78 13.82 9.87
N MET A 71 26.98 13.79 9.30
CA MET A 71 27.76 12.55 9.15
C MET A 71 28.47 12.20 10.45
N VAL A 72 28.43 10.92 10.81
CA VAL A 72 29.20 10.32 11.90
C VAL A 72 29.93 9.08 11.37
N PHE A 73 31.00 8.66 12.04
CA PHE A 73 31.73 7.45 11.66
C PHE A 73 31.29 6.29 12.56
N ALA A 74 30.74 5.24 11.96
CA ALA A 74 30.34 4.02 12.65
C ALA A 74 31.39 2.92 12.46
N PRO A 75 31.79 2.22 13.53
CA PRO A 75 32.62 1.02 13.38
C PRO A 75 31.95 -0.01 12.46
N TRP A 76 32.77 -0.72 11.68
CA TRP A 76 32.27 -1.69 10.69
C TRP A 76 33.16 -2.94 10.60
N PHE A 77 32.54 -4.08 10.29
CA PHE A 77 33.24 -5.34 10.02
C PHE A 77 32.65 -6.05 8.80
N GLU A 78 33.45 -6.92 8.18
CA GLU A 78 33.04 -7.70 7.01
C GLU A 78 31.86 -8.62 7.32
N GLY A 79 30.80 -8.54 6.51
CA GLY A 79 29.57 -9.32 6.71
C GLY A 79 28.64 -8.79 7.81
N GLY A 80 28.96 -7.63 8.40
CA GLY A 80 28.04 -6.93 9.31
C GLY A 80 26.82 -6.38 8.57
N SER A 81 25.75 -6.14 9.30
CA SER A 81 24.61 -5.29 8.92
C SER A 81 24.47 -4.17 9.94
N LEU A 82 23.88 -3.04 9.55
CA LEU A 82 23.70 -1.90 10.46
C LEU A 82 22.29 -1.91 11.04
N ASP A 83 22.20 -1.79 12.36
CA ASP A 83 20.94 -1.56 13.05
C ASP A 83 20.56 -0.08 12.96
N HIS A 84 19.84 0.27 11.89
CA HIS A 84 19.41 1.64 11.63
C HIS A 84 18.34 2.15 12.61
N GLN A 85 17.67 1.25 13.34
CA GLN A 85 16.74 1.64 14.39
C GLN A 85 17.49 2.02 15.66
N VAL A 86 18.63 1.38 15.92
CA VAL A 86 19.39 1.59 17.15
C VAL A 86 20.87 1.86 16.87
N VAL A 87 21.12 3.11 16.45
CA VAL A 87 22.45 3.77 16.41
C VAL A 87 23.40 3.31 15.29
N ASN A 88 22.90 2.72 14.19
CA ASN A 88 23.78 2.16 13.16
C ASN A 88 24.83 1.20 13.77
N LEU A 89 24.47 0.44 14.82
CA LEU A 89 25.39 -0.52 15.41
C LEU A 89 25.59 -1.69 14.46
N PRO A 90 26.83 -2.12 14.19
CA PRO A 90 27.06 -3.26 13.33
C PRO A 90 26.76 -4.56 14.09
N TYR A 91 25.98 -5.43 13.48
CA TYR A 91 25.69 -6.77 13.99
C TYR A 91 25.86 -7.84 12.91
N TYR A 92 26.10 -9.06 13.32
CA TYR A 92 26.10 -10.23 12.45
C TYR A 92 24.79 -11.00 12.66
N ASP A 93 24.07 -11.30 11.58
CA ASP A 93 22.81 -12.02 11.63
C ASP A 93 23.01 -13.50 11.30
N LEU A 94 22.78 -14.37 12.29
CA LEU A 94 22.75 -15.81 12.10
C LEU A 94 21.31 -16.30 12.02
N VAL A 95 20.94 -16.88 10.87
CA VAL A 95 19.62 -17.49 10.66
C VAL A 95 19.66 -18.97 11.04
N VAL A 96 18.97 -19.36 12.11
CA VAL A 96 19.01 -20.72 12.66
C VAL A 96 17.68 -21.46 12.41
N PRO A 97 17.68 -22.67 11.84
CA PRO A 97 16.46 -23.46 11.66
C PRO A 97 15.83 -23.89 13.01
N VAL A 98 14.52 -23.70 13.12
CA VAL A 98 13.70 -24.09 14.29
C VAL A 98 12.44 -24.84 13.84
N SER A 99 11.86 -25.67 14.71
CA SER A 99 10.55 -26.27 14.43
C SER A 99 9.40 -25.27 14.63
N ALA A 100 8.20 -25.60 14.13
CA ALA A 100 7.01 -24.73 14.16
C ALA A 100 6.62 -24.20 15.56
N THR A 101 6.90 -24.97 16.60
CA THR A 101 6.51 -24.70 17.99
C THR A 101 7.67 -24.28 18.89
N GLU A 102 8.85 -24.08 18.30
CA GLU A 102 10.09 -23.88 19.03
C GLU A 102 10.60 -22.45 18.92
N ALA A 103 11.17 -21.96 20.01
CA ALA A 103 11.95 -20.74 20.06
C ALA A 103 13.38 -21.07 20.50
N LEU A 104 14.34 -20.29 20.05
CA LEU A 104 15.67 -20.29 20.66
C LEU A 104 15.63 -19.50 21.98
N ALA A 105 16.55 -19.82 22.87
CA ALA A 105 16.87 -19.08 24.07
C ALA A 105 18.39 -18.94 24.17
N ILE A 106 18.86 -17.83 24.73
CA ILE A 106 20.29 -17.62 24.94
C ILE A 106 20.65 -18.26 26.29
N ALA A 107 21.41 -19.36 26.24
CA ALA A 107 21.91 -20.03 27.44
C ALA A 107 23.12 -19.30 28.04
N SER A 108 23.99 -18.75 27.19
CA SER A 108 25.09 -17.89 27.61
C SER A 108 25.56 -16.99 26.45
N ALA A 109 26.08 -15.82 26.77
CA ALA A 109 26.76 -14.92 25.83
C ALA A 109 27.89 -14.20 26.57
N THR A 110 29.12 -14.31 26.06
CA THR A 110 30.32 -13.77 26.68
C THR A 110 31.16 -13.09 25.62
N ALA A 111 31.56 -11.84 25.88
CA ALA A 111 32.48 -11.11 25.02
C ALA A 111 33.89 -11.17 25.61
N GLU A 112 34.89 -11.35 24.76
CA GLU A 112 36.30 -11.40 25.16
C GLU A 112 37.07 -10.22 24.55
N GLY A 113 38.10 -9.76 25.27
CA GLY A 113 38.95 -8.66 24.83
C GLY A 113 38.17 -7.36 24.60
N VAL A 114 37.22 -7.04 25.49
CA VAL A 114 36.39 -5.85 25.40
C VAL A 114 37.23 -4.60 25.68
N GLU A 115 37.28 -3.71 24.71
CA GLU A 115 37.88 -2.38 24.81
C GLU A 115 36.78 -1.32 24.96
N GLU A 116 36.97 -0.34 25.86
CA GLU A 116 36.06 0.79 26.01
C GLU A 116 36.59 2.01 25.26
N LEU A 117 35.78 2.59 24.37
CA LEU A 117 36.14 3.68 23.47
C LEU A 117 35.25 4.90 23.73
N SER A 118 35.81 6.11 23.59
CA SER A 118 35.00 7.34 23.57
C SER A 118 34.22 7.47 22.26
N THR A 119 33.05 8.09 22.30
CA THR A 119 32.19 8.28 21.13
C THR A 119 32.41 9.61 20.42
N ASP A 120 33.56 10.27 20.61
CA ASP A 120 33.78 11.64 20.09
C ASP A 120 33.61 11.73 18.55
N LYS A 121 33.73 10.59 17.85
CA LYS A 121 33.48 10.43 16.39
C LYS A 121 32.15 9.72 16.03
N PHE A 122 31.47 9.14 17.03
CA PHE A 122 30.22 8.39 16.89
C PHE A 122 29.12 9.12 17.66
N GLN A 123 28.59 10.21 17.10
CA GLN A 123 27.53 10.94 17.81
C GLN A 123 26.25 10.11 17.82
N THR A 124 25.87 9.70 19.03
CA THR A 124 24.66 8.94 19.27
C THR A 124 23.43 9.78 19.03
N SER A 125 22.44 9.10 18.53
CA SER A 125 21.18 9.68 18.12
C SER A 125 19.97 8.99 18.73
N MET A 126 20.18 8.08 19.67
CA MET A 126 19.06 7.47 20.38
C MET A 126 18.28 8.55 21.11
N ALA A 127 16.98 8.60 20.86
CA ALA A 127 16.08 9.16 21.86
C ALA A 127 16.23 8.27 23.11
N GLN A 128 16.68 8.83 24.24
CA GLN A 128 16.83 8.09 25.50
C GLN A 128 15.54 7.36 25.94
N SER A 129 14.40 7.71 25.33
CA SER A 129 13.08 7.09 25.51
C SER A 129 12.93 5.68 24.95
N GLU A 130 13.81 5.22 24.04
CA GLU A 130 13.69 3.90 23.40
C GLU A 130 14.49 2.79 24.10
N ILE A 131 15.39 3.16 25.02
CA ILE A 131 16.10 2.21 25.88
C ILE A 131 15.35 2.13 27.20
N SER A 132 15.01 0.91 27.65
CA SER A 132 14.46 0.71 29.00
C SER A 132 15.37 1.39 30.03
N PRO A 133 14.83 2.16 30.98
CA PRO A 133 15.63 2.88 31.97
C PRO A 133 16.53 1.95 32.82
N ASP A 134 16.24 0.65 32.83
CA ASP A 134 16.96 -0.37 33.59
C ASP A 134 18.21 -0.93 32.87
N VAL A 135 18.46 -0.52 31.62
CA VAL A 135 19.57 -1.05 30.81
C VAL A 135 20.74 -0.07 30.74
N ALA A 136 21.89 -0.45 31.31
CA ALA A 136 23.11 0.37 31.32
C ALA A 136 23.85 0.43 29.95
N TRP A 137 23.70 -0.62 29.14
CA TRP A 137 24.39 -0.82 27.86
C TRP A 137 23.44 -1.46 26.85
N TYR A 138 23.35 -0.90 25.65
CA TYR A 138 22.55 -1.41 24.54
C TYR A 138 23.43 -2.06 23.44
N PRO A 139 23.04 -3.21 22.87
CA PRO A 139 22.01 -4.10 23.41
C PRO A 139 22.39 -4.61 24.80
N ALA A 140 21.43 -5.08 25.59
CA ALA A 140 21.67 -5.56 26.97
C ALA A 140 22.62 -6.76 27.04
N SER A 141 22.82 -7.46 25.92
CA SER A 141 23.74 -8.58 25.73
C SER A 141 24.37 -8.48 24.33
N HIS A 142 25.61 -8.96 24.17
CA HIS A 142 26.28 -9.04 22.86
C HIS A 142 25.60 -10.04 21.90
N VAL A 143 24.67 -10.85 22.40
CA VAL A 143 23.80 -11.69 21.58
C VAL A 143 22.36 -11.41 21.97
N ILE A 144 21.51 -11.18 20.98
CA ILE A 144 20.06 -11.04 21.13
C ILE A 144 19.35 -11.91 20.10
N LEU A 145 18.15 -12.37 20.44
CA LEU A 145 17.31 -13.13 19.51
C LEU A 145 16.53 -12.13 18.66
N GLY A 146 16.67 -12.24 17.34
CA GLY A 146 15.90 -11.47 16.37
C GLY A 146 14.51 -12.08 16.14
N GLU A 147 13.84 -11.64 15.09
CA GLU A 147 12.52 -12.16 14.74
C GLU A 147 12.56 -13.61 14.23
N ARG A 148 11.39 -14.24 14.15
CA ARG A 148 11.21 -15.56 13.56
C ARG A 148 10.58 -15.41 12.20
N GLU A 149 11.09 -16.12 11.21
CA GLU A 149 10.60 -16.07 9.83
C GLU A 149 10.20 -17.46 9.32
N ILE A 150 9.45 -17.48 8.23
CA ILE A 150 9.03 -18.70 7.53
C ILE A 150 9.47 -18.62 6.09
N ARG A 151 10.34 -19.55 5.65
CA ARG A 151 10.76 -19.67 4.25
C ARG A 151 10.30 -21.01 3.72
N ARG A 152 9.41 -21.00 2.72
CA ARG A 152 8.85 -22.23 2.09
C ARG A 152 8.29 -23.22 3.11
N GLY A 153 7.62 -22.73 4.15
CA GLY A 153 7.03 -23.56 5.22
C GLY A 153 8.02 -24.05 6.29
N GLN A 154 9.32 -23.79 6.15
CA GLN A 154 10.31 -24.04 7.19
C GLN A 154 10.48 -22.80 8.07
N HIS A 155 10.63 -23.01 9.37
CA HIS A 155 10.76 -21.92 10.33
C HIS A 155 12.22 -21.66 10.68
N PHE A 156 12.59 -20.39 10.78
CA PHE A 156 13.93 -19.94 11.16
C PHE A 156 13.82 -18.86 12.23
N GLN A 157 14.81 -18.79 13.11
CA GLN A 157 14.95 -17.75 14.12
C GLN A 157 16.26 -17.01 13.89
N HIS A 158 16.19 -15.68 13.84
CA HIS A 158 17.38 -14.83 13.75
C HIS A 158 18.09 -14.76 15.10
N VAL A 159 19.42 -14.76 15.08
CA VAL A 159 20.31 -14.59 16.23
C VAL A 159 21.31 -13.50 15.87
N LEU A 160 21.14 -12.33 16.48
CA LEU A 160 21.94 -11.16 16.16
C LEU A 160 23.10 -11.06 17.15
N VAL A 161 24.32 -11.01 16.63
CA VAL A 161 25.55 -10.91 17.40
C VAL A 161 26.11 -9.50 17.24
N TYR A 162 26.11 -8.74 18.32
CA TYR A 162 26.61 -7.38 18.41
C TYR A 162 28.00 -7.40 19.07
N PRO A 163 29.10 -7.28 18.31
CA PRO A 163 30.42 -7.12 18.89
C PRO A 163 30.65 -5.72 19.48
N ILE A 164 29.71 -4.78 19.27
CA ILE A 164 29.73 -3.45 19.88
C ILE A 164 28.46 -3.22 20.69
N ARG A 165 28.64 -2.62 21.87
CA ARG A 165 27.56 -2.09 22.69
C ARG A 165 27.81 -0.63 23.00
N VAL A 166 26.75 0.13 23.21
CA VAL A 166 26.78 1.55 23.55
C VAL A 166 26.16 1.78 24.92
N ASN A 167 26.76 2.64 25.74
CA ASN A 167 26.20 2.94 27.05
C ASN A 167 24.96 3.85 26.92
N ARG A 168 24.12 3.88 27.96
CA ARG A 168 22.85 4.65 27.94
C ARG A 168 23.01 6.14 27.64
N SER A 169 24.07 6.78 28.14
CA SER A 169 24.36 8.18 27.84
C SER A 169 24.92 8.39 26.43
N GLY A 170 25.17 7.32 25.69
CA GLY A 170 25.61 7.35 24.31
C GLY A 170 27.00 7.96 24.12
N ASN A 171 27.82 7.98 25.18
CA ASN A 171 29.15 8.60 25.17
C ASN A 171 30.32 7.60 25.22
N ARG A 172 30.03 6.31 25.40
CA ARG A 172 31.02 5.23 25.50
C ARG A 172 30.56 3.99 24.73
N LEU A 173 31.50 3.32 24.07
CA LEU A 173 31.30 2.06 23.36
C LEU A 173 32.14 0.96 24.00
N GLN A 174 31.59 -0.25 24.08
CA GLN A 174 32.33 -1.48 24.34
C GLN A 174 32.52 -2.21 23.02
N LYS A 175 33.77 -2.46 22.62
CA LYS A 175 34.12 -3.17 21.39
C LYS A 175 34.80 -4.49 21.75
N ALA A 176 34.17 -5.61 21.42
CA ALA A 176 34.68 -6.94 21.68
C ALA A 176 35.63 -7.43 20.57
N LYS A 177 36.67 -8.19 20.95
CA LYS A 177 37.50 -8.94 19.98
C LYS A 177 36.81 -10.20 19.48
N SER A 178 36.01 -10.84 20.33
CA SER A 178 35.19 -11.99 19.98
C SER A 178 33.94 -12.06 20.88
N VAL A 179 32.91 -12.75 20.39
CA VAL A 179 31.68 -13.03 21.12
C VAL A 179 31.40 -14.53 21.06
N SER A 180 31.46 -15.19 22.22
CA SER A 180 31.15 -16.60 22.41
C SER A 180 29.73 -16.74 22.94
N TYR A 181 28.93 -17.63 22.38
CA TYR A 181 27.53 -17.81 22.79
C TYR A 181 27.09 -19.28 22.75
N ARG A 182 26.08 -19.58 23.57
CA ARG A 182 25.37 -20.85 23.59
C ARG A 182 23.88 -20.61 23.49
N LEU A 183 23.22 -21.33 22.60
CA LEU A 183 21.78 -21.32 22.38
C LEU A 183 21.16 -22.59 22.96
N SER A 184 19.95 -22.47 23.49
CA SER A 184 19.11 -23.60 23.87
C SER A 184 17.78 -23.53 23.13
N ARG A 185 17.11 -24.68 23.01
CA ARG A 185 15.89 -24.84 22.23
C ARG A 185 14.69 -25.01 23.17
N LYS A 186 13.80 -24.02 23.21
CA LYS A 186 12.57 -24.06 24.01
C LYS A 186 11.42 -24.63 23.18
N ARG A 187 11.13 -25.92 23.36
CA ARG A 187 10.00 -26.59 22.72
C ARG A 187 8.67 -26.10 23.32
N GLY A 188 7.65 -25.93 22.47
CA GLY A 188 6.33 -25.47 22.90
C GLY A 188 6.26 -23.99 23.26
N ALA A 189 7.27 -23.19 22.89
CA ALA A 189 7.27 -21.75 23.08
C ALA A 189 6.14 -21.04 22.29
N TYR A 190 5.71 -21.65 21.18
CA TYR A 190 4.59 -21.18 20.38
C TYR A 190 3.48 -22.23 20.33
N LYS A 191 2.24 -21.78 20.49
CA LYS A 191 1.07 -22.62 20.21
C LYS A 191 1.10 -22.96 18.72
N SER A 192 1.04 -24.25 18.40
CA SER A 192 0.80 -24.70 17.03
C SER A 192 -0.55 -24.14 16.58
N THR A 193 -0.53 -23.06 15.81
CA THR A 193 -1.71 -22.60 15.08
C THR A 193 -1.88 -23.49 13.87
N THR A 194 -2.28 -24.74 14.10
CA THR A 194 -2.62 -25.70 13.05
C THR A 194 -3.91 -25.30 12.30
N SER A 195 -4.43 -24.10 12.52
CA SER A 195 -5.68 -23.60 11.96
C SER A 195 -5.54 -22.24 11.27
N SER A 196 -4.41 -21.95 10.62
CA SER A 196 -4.55 -21.16 9.40
C SER A 196 -5.28 -22.09 8.42
N ALA A 197 -6.60 -21.88 8.25
CA ALA A 197 -7.36 -22.57 7.24
C ALA A 197 -6.52 -22.52 5.96
N LYS A 198 -6.07 -23.69 5.48
CA LYS A 198 -5.24 -23.79 4.28
C LYS A 198 -5.99 -23.04 3.20
N ARG A 199 -5.48 -21.89 2.78
CA ARG A 199 -6.12 -21.08 1.74
C ARG A 199 -6.19 -21.97 0.51
N ILE A 200 -7.40 -22.33 0.11
CA ILE A 200 -7.63 -23.13 -1.09
C ILE A 200 -7.56 -22.16 -2.25
N TYR A 201 -6.53 -22.33 -3.06
CA TYR A 201 -6.31 -21.56 -4.27
C TYR A 201 -7.08 -22.20 -5.42
N ASN A 202 -7.63 -21.38 -6.31
CA ASN A 202 -8.22 -21.82 -7.56
C ASN A 202 -7.13 -22.44 -8.44
N ASN A 203 -7.44 -23.58 -9.06
CA ASN A 203 -6.52 -24.25 -9.98
C ASN A 203 -6.44 -23.55 -11.34
N ASN A 204 -7.49 -22.83 -11.73
CA ASN A 204 -7.57 -22.12 -13.00
C ASN A 204 -8.17 -20.73 -12.80
N SER A 205 -7.68 -19.75 -13.56
CA SER A 205 -8.30 -18.44 -13.62
C SER A 205 -9.65 -18.49 -14.35
N VAL A 206 -10.60 -17.64 -13.95
CA VAL A 206 -11.80 -17.35 -14.75
C VAL A 206 -11.43 -16.84 -16.15
N LEU A 207 -10.28 -16.19 -16.31
CA LEU A 207 -9.77 -15.72 -17.61
C LEU A 207 -9.15 -16.82 -18.47
N ALA A 208 -9.12 -18.07 -18.01
CA ALA A 208 -8.48 -19.17 -18.74
C ALA A 208 -9.20 -19.52 -20.05
N THR A 209 -10.51 -19.27 -20.12
CA THR A 209 -11.33 -19.57 -21.30
C THR A 209 -12.42 -18.51 -21.50
N GLY A 210 -13.03 -18.50 -22.68
CA GLY A 210 -14.14 -17.59 -23.02
C GLY A 210 -13.70 -16.34 -23.78
N THR A 211 -14.63 -15.40 -23.89
CA THR A 211 -14.41 -14.09 -24.51
C THR A 211 -14.43 -13.02 -23.43
N TRP A 212 -13.35 -12.24 -23.35
CA TRP A 212 -13.14 -11.25 -22.30
C TRP A 212 -12.82 -9.88 -22.87
N TYR A 213 -13.50 -8.87 -22.34
CA TYR A 213 -13.23 -7.47 -22.61
C TYR A 213 -12.78 -6.79 -21.31
N LYS A 214 -11.55 -6.26 -21.29
CA LYS A 214 -11.02 -5.45 -20.20
C LYS A 214 -11.51 -4.02 -20.35
N MET A 215 -12.30 -3.57 -19.37
CA MET A 215 -12.84 -2.23 -19.22
C MET A 215 -12.04 -1.49 -18.14
N ASN A 216 -11.50 -0.32 -18.45
CA ASN A 216 -10.84 0.52 -17.46
C ASN A 216 -11.75 1.65 -17.02
N ILE A 217 -11.73 1.95 -15.73
CA ILE A 217 -12.45 3.06 -15.10
C ILE A 217 -11.50 3.89 -14.24
N VAL A 218 -11.76 5.19 -14.08
CA VAL A 218 -10.85 6.13 -13.38
C VAL A 218 -11.41 6.68 -12.07
N LYS A 219 -12.69 6.45 -11.79
CA LYS A 219 -13.35 6.92 -10.56
C LYS A 219 -14.45 5.99 -10.10
N ASP A 220 -14.78 6.05 -8.80
CA ASP A 220 -15.96 5.38 -8.25
C ASP A 220 -17.22 5.90 -8.98
N GLY A 221 -18.15 5.01 -9.33
CA GLY A 221 -19.31 5.41 -10.11
C GLY A 221 -20.28 4.30 -10.51
N LEU A 222 -21.43 4.71 -11.01
CA LEU A 222 -22.39 3.82 -11.67
C LEU A 222 -22.13 3.83 -13.17
N TYR A 223 -21.77 2.66 -13.71
CA TYR A 223 -21.37 2.51 -15.11
C TYR A 223 -22.47 1.81 -15.90
N LYS A 224 -22.80 2.37 -17.07
CA LYS A 224 -23.81 1.84 -18.00
C LYS A 224 -23.15 1.27 -19.25
N LEU A 225 -23.53 0.04 -19.61
CA LEU A 225 -23.19 -0.60 -20.88
C LEU A 225 -24.50 -0.87 -21.62
N ASP A 226 -24.82 -0.06 -22.61
CA ASP A 226 -26.01 -0.24 -23.44
C ASP A 226 -25.69 -0.81 -24.82
N TYR A 227 -26.74 -1.00 -25.62
CA TYR A 227 -26.66 -1.56 -26.95
C TYR A 227 -25.62 -0.82 -27.82
N ASN A 228 -25.69 0.51 -27.85
CA ASN A 228 -24.79 1.35 -28.62
C ASN A 228 -23.34 1.23 -28.12
N TYR A 229 -23.15 1.18 -26.81
CA TYR A 229 -21.83 0.98 -26.23
C TYR A 229 -21.23 -0.37 -26.67
N LEU A 230 -21.99 -1.47 -26.59
CA LEU A 230 -21.53 -2.79 -27.02
C LEU A 230 -21.15 -2.81 -28.50
N GLN A 231 -21.98 -2.22 -29.37
CA GLN A 231 -21.64 -2.06 -30.79
C GLN A 231 -20.34 -1.26 -30.98
N SER A 232 -20.15 -0.17 -30.23
CA SER A 232 -18.98 0.70 -30.36
C SER A 232 -17.65 0.00 -30.05
N ILE A 233 -17.69 -1.06 -29.24
CA ILE A 233 -16.52 -1.88 -28.89
C ILE A 233 -16.40 -3.16 -29.74
N GLY A 234 -17.20 -3.25 -30.81
CA GLY A 234 -17.17 -4.34 -31.78
C GLY A 234 -17.85 -5.62 -31.31
N ILE A 235 -18.78 -5.52 -30.36
CA ILE A 235 -19.63 -6.63 -29.93
C ILE A 235 -20.96 -6.52 -30.68
N ASP A 236 -21.42 -7.62 -31.25
CA ASP A 236 -22.79 -7.73 -31.80
C ASP A 236 -23.77 -8.01 -30.66
N PRO A 237 -24.60 -7.05 -30.21
CA PRO A 237 -25.49 -7.24 -29.07
C PRO A 237 -26.56 -8.30 -29.35
N ALA A 238 -27.02 -8.44 -30.60
CA ALA A 238 -28.03 -9.43 -30.97
C ALA A 238 -27.55 -10.88 -30.79
N SER A 239 -26.22 -11.09 -30.71
CA SER A 239 -25.62 -12.40 -30.43
C SER A 239 -25.52 -12.73 -28.93
N ILE A 240 -25.92 -11.81 -28.04
CA ILE A 240 -25.77 -11.93 -26.60
C ILE A 240 -27.11 -12.22 -25.95
N ASN A 241 -27.18 -13.32 -25.20
CA ASN A 241 -28.24 -13.51 -24.23
C ASN A 241 -27.96 -12.66 -22.97
N PRO A 242 -28.77 -11.63 -22.65
CA PRO A 242 -28.50 -10.72 -21.54
C PRO A 242 -28.43 -11.42 -20.18
N SER A 243 -29.16 -12.53 -20.00
CA SER A 243 -29.17 -13.31 -18.75
C SER A 243 -27.80 -13.90 -18.40
N THR A 244 -26.93 -14.08 -19.40
CA THR A 244 -25.59 -14.69 -19.25
C THR A 244 -24.46 -13.67 -19.08
N ILE A 245 -24.77 -12.37 -19.17
CA ILE A 245 -23.78 -11.30 -19.04
C ILE A 245 -23.24 -11.25 -17.62
N ARG A 246 -21.91 -11.15 -17.52
CA ARG A 246 -21.15 -11.11 -16.27
C ARG A 246 -20.07 -10.04 -16.34
N ILE A 247 -19.86 -9.39 -15.20
CA ILE A 247 -18.76 -8.44 -15.00
C ILE A 247 -17.95 -8.94 -13.83
N HIS A 248 -16.64 -9.05 -14.01
CA HIS A 248 -15.71 -9.45 -12.97
C HIS A 248 -14.76 -8.30 -12.62
N GLY A 249 -14.50 -8.09 -11.33
CA GLY A 249 -13.53 -7.08 -10.89
C GLY A 249 -13.46 -6.94 -9.39
N ASN A 250 -12.25 -6.87 -8.83
CA ASN A 250 -12.06 -7.01 -7.38
C ASN A 250 -12.14 -5.68 -6.58
N GLY A 251 -12.90 -4.70 -7.07
CA GLY A 251 -13.17 -3.47 -6.32
C GLY A 251 -12.05 -2.42 -6.31
N GLY A 252 -11.16 -2.42 -7.32
CA GLY A 252 -10.13 -1.38 -7.48
C GLY A 252 -9.14 -1.30 -6.30
N GLY A 253 -8.54 -0.12 -6.09
CA GLY A 253 -7.58 0.12 -5.01
C GLY A 253 -6.16 -0.40 -5.23
N MET A 254 -5.28 -0.06 -4.29
CA MET A 254 -3.91 -0.58 -4.26
C MET A 254 -3.84 -1.91 -3.52
N LEU A 255 -3.09 -2.87 -4.07
CA LEU A 255 -2.87 -4.15 -3.40
C LEU A 255 -2.06 -3.98 -2.10
N PRO A 256 -2.36 -4.76 -1.05
CA PRO A 256 -1.53 -4.82 0.15
C PRO A 256 -0.08 -5.18 -0.21
N GLN A 257 0.87 -4.50 0.42
CA GLN A 257 2.29 -4.79 0.21
C GLN A 257 2.71 -6.14 0.82
N THR A 258 2.03 -6.54 1.89
CA THR A 258 2.24 -7.85 2.50
C THR A 258 1.54 -8.93 1.66
N ALA A 259 2.31 -9.87 1.14
CA ALA A 259 1.79 -11.01 0.40
C ALA A 259 0.77 -11.81 1.24
N GLY A 260 -0.26 -12.34 0.58
CA GLY A 260 -1.31 -13.15 1.21
C GLY A 260 -2.38 -12.36 1.97
N LYS A 261 -2.23 -11.03 2.15
CA LYS A 261 -3.26 -10.19 2.80
C LYS A 261 -4.44 -9.81 1.90
N TYR A 262 -4.27 -9.91 0.58
CA TYR A 262 -5.36 -9.64 -0.35
C TYR A 262 -6.42 -10.75 -0.27
N PRO A 263 -7.72 -10.41 -0.13
CA PRO A 263 -8.76 -11.40 0.20
C PRO A 263 -9.15 -12.27 -1.00
N HIS A 264 -9.10 -11.74 -2.21
CA HIS A 264 -9.49 -12.46 -3.42
C HIS A 264 -8.33 -13.25 -3.98
N ASP A 265 -8.60 -14.47 -4.43
CA ASP A 265 -7.61 -15.31 -5.09
C ASP A 265 -7.57 -15.08 -6.61
N ASP A 266 -8.73 -14.90 -7.21
CA ASP A 266 -8.92 -14.62 -8.64
C ASP A 266 -9.91 -13.45 -8.82
N LEU A 267 -10.32 -13.15 -10.05
CA LEU A 267 -11.36 -12.17 -10.33
C LEU A 267 -12.74 -12.63 -9.84
N VAL A 268 -13.34 -11.83 -8.97
CA VAL A 268 -14.69 -12.05 -8.44
C VAL A 268 -15.73 -11.54 -9.43
N GLU A 269 -16.81 -12.31 -9.61
CA GLU A 269 -18.00 -11.86 -10.34
C GLU A 269 -18.82 -10.89 -9.49
N ASN A 270 -19.14 -9.73 -10.07
CA ASN A 270 -19.84 -8.62 -9.42
C ASN A 270 -21.34 -8.69 -9.70
N ASN A 271 -22.14 -8.22 -8.74
CA ASN A 271 -23.57 -8.06 -8.95
C ASN A 271 -23.85 -6.94 -9.97
N ILE A 272 -24.64 -7.24 -11.00
CA ILE A 272 -25.05 -6.27 -12.02
C ILE A 272 -26.56 -6.12 -12.06
N TRP A 273 -27.04 -4.98 -12.55
CA TRP A 273 -28.43 -4.79 -12.93
C TRP A 273 -28.54 -4.90 -14.44
N VAL A 274 -29.52 -5.66 -14.95
CA VAL A 274 -29.76 -5.79 -16.40
C VAL A 274 -31.21 -5.44 -16.68
N SER A 275 -31.40 -4.39 -17.47
CA SER A 275 -32.71 -4.00 -18.01
C SER A 275 -32.92 -4.68 -19.35
N GLY A 276 -34.10 -5.26 -19.57
CA GLY A 276 -34.48 -5.89 -20.86
C GLY A 276 -34.20 -7.37 -21.01
N GLN A 277 -33.66 -8.06 -20.00
CA GLN A 277 -33.22 -9.46 -20.13
C GLN A 277 -34.31 -10.55 -20.30
N SER A 278 -35.58 -10.18 -20.39
CA SER A 278 -36.72 -11.13 -20.27
C SER A 278 -36.99 -11.95 -21.53
N ASP A 279 -36.67 -11.43 -22.71
CA ASP A 279 -36.88 -12.09 -24.00
C ASP A 279 -35.64 -12.87 -24.50
N GLY A 280 -34.51 -12.73 -23.81
CA GLY A 280 -33.27 -13.43 -24.12
C GLY A 280 -32.46 -12.79 -25.25
N SER A 281 -32.86 -11.62 -25.77
CA SER A 281 -32.11 -10.83 -26.74
C SER A 281 -31.61 -9.54 -26.09
N PHE A 282 -30.45 -9.01 -26.53
CA PHE A 282 -29.99 -7.70 -26.09
C PHE A 282 -30.38 -6.65 -27.13
N ASP A 283 -31.53 -6.02 -26.93
CA ASP A 283 -32.19 -5.18 -27.92
C ASP A 283 -31.95 -3.68 -27.70
N GLN A 284 -32.44 -2.87 -28.64
CA GLN A 284 -32.38 -1.41 -28.54
C GLN A 284 -33.18 -0.92 -27.34
N GLY A 285 -32.49 -0.37 -26.34
CA GLY A 285 -33.09 0.06 -25.07
C GLY A 285 -32.59 -0.73 -23.86
N ASP A 286 -31.95 -1.88 -24.11
CA ASP A 286 -31.36 -2.70 -23.06
C ASP A 286 -30.03 -2.14 -22.58
N TYR A 287 -29.78 -2.37 -21.30
CA TYR A 287 -28.55 -1.91 -20.68
C TYR A 287 -28.20 -2.68 -19.41
N ILE A 288 -26.90 -2.73 -19.14
CA ILE A 288 -26.32 -3.21 -17.89
C ILE A 288 -25.90 -2.01 -17.05
N LEU A 289 -26.15 -2.06 -15.75
CA LEU A 289 -25.54 -1.18 -14.76
C LEU A 289 -24.68 -1.98 -13.81
N PHE A 290 -23.50 -1.45 -13.48
CA PHE A 290 -22.67 -1.99 -12.40
C PHE A 290 -22.01 -0.85 -11.63
N TYR A 291 -21.78 -1.08 -10.33
CA TYR A 291 -20.94 -0.19 -9.54
C TYR A 291 -19.47 -0.51 -9.81
N GLY A 292 -18.76 0.47 -10.35
CA GLY A 292 -17.32 0.40 -10.56
C GLY A 292 -16.62 1.17 -9.45
N LYS A 293 -15.73 0.49 -8.73
CA LYS A 293 -14.83 1.08 -7.75
C LYS A 293 -13.49 1.41 -8.43
N GLY A 294 -13.15 2.70 -8.41
CA GLY A 294 -11.95 3.26 -9.03
C GLY A 294 -10.64 2.88 -8.33
N PRO A 295 -9.51 3.39 -8.85
CA PRO A 295 -8.18 3.03 -8.35
C PRO A 295 -7.89 3.60 -6.96
N HIS A 296 -8.51 4.72 -6.58
CA HIS A 296 -8.28 5.39 -5.31
C HIS A 296 -9.31 4.92 -4.27
N THR A 297 -8.88 4.85 -3.01
CA THR A 297 -9.75 4.37 -1.93
C THR A 297 -9.80 5.33 -0.77
N TRP A 298 -10.81 5.17 0.08
CA TRP A 298 -10.97 5.88 1.33
C TRP A 298 -11.10 4.85 2.43
N LYS A 299 -10.35 5.02 3.53
CA LYS A 299 -10.41 4.14 4.69
C LYS A 299 -10.78 4.94 5.93
N TYR A 300 -11.79 4.49 6.65
CA TYR A 300 -12.12 5.07 7.96
C TYR A 300 -11.08 4.64 8.99
N ILE A 301 -10.49 5.61 9.69
CA ILE A 301 -9.53 5.39 10.77
C ILE A 301 -10.19 5.82 12.08
N ALA A 302 -10.71 4.85 12.84
CA ALA A 302 -11.49 5.11 14.05
C ALA A 302 -10.72 5.93 15.11
N SER A 303 -9.41 5.73 15.25
CA SER A 303 -8.57 6.50 16.20
C SER A 303 -8.39 7.97 15.82
N LEU A 304 -8.66 8.32 14.55
CA LEU A 304 -8.61 9.70 14.04
C LEU A 304 -10.01 10.27 13.78
N ASP A 305 -11.06 9.46 13.94
CA ASP A 305 -12.44 9.81 13.59
C ASP A 305 -12.56 10.48 12.20
N ARG A 306 -11.87 9.91 11.20
CA ARG A 306 -11.93 10.41 9.81
C ARG A 306 -11.66 9.31 8.78
N PHE A 307 -12.12 9.56 7.57
CA PHE A 307 -11.67 8.90 6.36
C PHE A 307 -10.34 9.48 5.91
N VAL A 308 -9.42 8.59 5.53
CA VAL A 308 -8.13 8.94 4.93
C VAL A 308 -8.11 8.37 3.51
N HIS A 309 -7.81 9.21 2.53
CA HIS A 309 -7.67 8.74 1.15
C HIS A 309 -6.38 7.91 1.01
N GLN A 310 -6.40 6.97 0.09
CA GLN A 310 -5.24 6.22 -0.35
C GLN A 310 -5.20 6.29 -1.87
N TYR A 311 -4.29 7.12 -2.36
CA TYR A 311 -3.98 7.22 -3.78
C TYR A 311 -3.26 5.96 -4.26
N ASN A 312 -3.45 5.62 -5.53
CA ASN A 312 -2.88 4.42 -6.10
C ASN A 312 -1.61 4.80 -6.84
N VAL A 313 -0.47 4.53 -6.21
CA VAL A 313 0.86 4.86 -6.74
C VAL A 313 1.30 3.97 -7.91
N TYR A 314 0.51 2.96 -8.27
CA TYR A 314 0.82 2.00 -9.33
C TYR A 314 -0.11 2.09 -10.54
N SER A 315 -1.29 2.70 -10.40
CA SER A 315 -2.24 2.79 -11.50
C SER A 315 -3.23 3.95 -11.34
N ASP A 316 -3.50 4.61 -12.46
CA ASP A 316 -4.52 5.65 -12.63
C ASP A 316 -5.91 5.10 -12.97
N SER A 317 -6.05 3.78 -13.07
CA SER A 317 -7.29 3.12 -13.48
C SER A 317 -7.52 1.80 -12.76
N ALA A 318 -8.80 1.45 -12.58
CA ALA A 318 -9.23 0.14 -12.12
C ALA A 318 -9.79 -0.66 -13.29
N ALA A 319 -9.48 -1.97 -13.33
CA ALA A 319 -9.89 -2.86 -14.40
C ALA A 319 -11.06 -3.74 -13.99
N TYR A 320 -12.03 -3.83 -14.88
CA TYR A 320 -13.19 -4.73 -14.84
C TYR A 320 -13.23 -5.55 -16.13
N PHE A 321 -13.85 -6.73 -16.10
CA PHE A 321 -13.81 -7.69 -17.19
C PHE A 321 -15.22 -8.14 -17.56
N LEU A 322 -15.65 -7.82 -18.78
CA LEU A 322 -16.95 -8.20 -19.33
C LEU A 322 -16.84 -9.55 -20.07
N THR A 323 -17.82 -10.43 -19.83
CA THR A 323 -17.99 -11.71 -20.54
C THR A 323 -19.48 -12.12 -20.59
N TRP A 324 -19.81 -13.15 -21.37
CA TRP A 324 -21.16 -13.71 -21.50
C TRP A 324 -21.12 -15.21 -21.88
N GLY A 325 -22.28 -15.88 -21.90
CA GLY A 325 -22.45 -17.27 -22.38
C GLY A 325 -22.33 -18.39 -21.34
N ASN A 326 -21.27 -18.42 -20.52
CA ASN A 326 -21.00 -19.57 -19.63
C ASN A 326 -21.79 -19.52 -18.30
N GLY A 327 -23.12 -19.54 -18.37
CA GLY A 327 -24.02 -19.54 -17.21
C GLY A 327 -24.67 -18.20 -16.92
N LEU A 328 -25.66 -18.21 -16.02
CA LEU A 328 -26.35 -17.00 -15.57
C LEU A 328 -25.40 -16.08 -14.82
N GLY A 329 -25.48 -14.79 -15.10
CA GLY A 329 -24.70 -13.80 -14.36
C GLY A 329 -25.37 -13.38 -13.07
N LYS A 330 -24.56 -13.00 -12.08
CA LYS A 330 -25.03 -12.42 -10.82
C LYS A 330 -25.89 -11.20 -11.06
N ARG A 331 -26.93 -11.04 -10.24
CA ARG A 331 -27.84 -9.89 -10.29
C ARG A 331 -27.85 -9.19 -8.95
N ILE A 332 -28.00 -7.88 -8.99
CA ILE A 332 -28.29 -7.09 -7.79
C ILE A 332 -29.66 -7.52 -7.27
N THR A 333 -29.69 -7.99 -6.04
CA THR A 333 -30.92 -8.37 -5.34
C THR A 333 -31.36 -7.26 -4.39
N THR A 334 -32.66 -7.08 -4.25
CA THR A 334 -33.22 -6.19 -3.24
C THR A 334 -33.18 -6.88 -1.87
N GLN A 335 -32.57 -6.23 -0.88
CA GLN A 335 -32.48 -6.69 0.49
C GLN A 335 -33.30 -5.78 1.41
N ALA A 336 -34.34 -6.36 2.02
CA ALA A 336 -35.06 -5.73 3.11
C ALA A 336 -34.26 -5.84 4.42
N VAL A 337 -34.40 -4.84 5.28
CA VAL A 337 -33.89 -4.88 6.65
C VAL A 337 -35.08 -5.01 7.60
N SER A 338 -34.99 -5.92 8.56
CA SER A 338 -36.02 -6.13 9.58
C SER A 338 -35.65 -5.39 10.86
N GLY A 339 -36.62 -4.74 11.49
CA GLY A 339 -36.47 -4.06 12.77
C GLY A 339 -36.85 -2.58 12.70
N SER A 340 -36.90 -1.93 13.86
CA SER A 340 -37.28 -0.52 13.96
C SER A 340 -36.04 0.38 13.96
N PRO A 341 -36.05 1.48 13.20
CA PRO A 341 -34.94 2.44 13.21
C PRO A 341 -34.82 3.10 14.60
N VAL A 342 -33.59 3.21 15.10
CA VAL A 342 -33.28 3.90 16.37
C VAL A 342 -32.93 5.37 16.16
N ALA A 343 -32.68 5.78 14.91
CA ALA A 343 -32.40 7.16 14.54
C ALA A 343 -32.77 7.41 13.07
N THR A 344 -32.97 8.69 12.75
CA THR A 344 -33.24 9.16 11.38
C THR A 344 -32.26 10.26 11.00
N PRO A 345 -30.99 9.93 10.67
CA PRO A 345 -30.00 10.94 10.34
C PRO A 345 -30.38 11.70 9.07
N ILE A 346 -30.21 13.02 9.11
CA ILE A 346 -30.44 13.91 7.96
C ILE A 346 -29.14 14.30 7.25
N THR A 347 -28.00 13.93 7.83
CA THR A 347 -26.66 14.11 7.24
C THR A 347 -25.89 12.79 7.19
N ALA A 348 -24.85 12.76 6.36
CA ALA A 348 -23.87 11.69 6.32
C ALA A 348 -22.48 12.27 6.01
N ARG A 349 -21.42 11.47 6.21
CA ARG A 349 -20.07 11.91 5.86
C ARG A 349 -19.84 11.79 4.35
N LYS A 350 -19.24 12.82 3.78
CA LYS A 350 -18.77 12.85 2.39
C LYS A 350 -17.33 13.33 2.34
N MET A 351 -16.61 12.83 1.34
CA MET A 351 -15.18 13.06 1.19
C MET A 351 -14.86 13.57 -0.21
N GLY A 352 -13.89 14.46 -0.30
CA GLY A 352 -13.27 14.93 -1.53
C GLY A 352 -11.77 15.06 -1.34
N PHE A 353 -11.00 14.94 -2.40
CA PHE A 353 -9.56 15.14 -2.35
C PHE A 353 -9.04 15.78 -3.64
N TYR A 354 -7.88 16.41 -3.52
CA TYR A 354 -7.05 16.88 -4.61
C TYR A 354 -5.64 16.32 -4.39
N GLU A 355 -5.16 15.55 -5.36
CA GLU A 355 -3.81 14.98 -5.36
C GLU A 355 -3.38 14.73 -6.80
N LYS A 356 -2.10 14.94 -7.07
CA LYS A 356 -1.53 14.74 -8.40
C LYS A 356 -0.09 14.23 -8.30
N ASP A 357 0.12 12.99 -8.71
CA ASP A 357 1.45 12.37 -8.75
C ASP A 357 2.26 12.81 -9.97
N SER A 358 2.72 14.07 -9.98
CA SER A 358 3.39 14.67 -11.14
C SER A 358 4.92 14.64 -11.09
N PHE A 359 5.50 14.56 -9.89
CA PHE A 359 6.93 14.67 -9.65
C PHE A 359 7.41 13.63 -8.63
N ASN A 360 8.42 12.84 -8.98
CA ASN A 360 9.13 11.99 -8.03
C ASN A 360 10.50 12.62 -7.75
N PRO A 361 10.75 13.15 -6.54
CA PRO A 361 11.97 13.89 -6.22
C PRO A 361 13.26 13.10 -6.43
N LEU A 362 13.23 11.78 -6.17
CA LEU A 362 14.38 10.89 -6.28
C LEU A 362 14.42 10.11 -7.61
N LYS A 363 13.38 10.25 -8.45
CA LYS A 363 13.08 9.34 -9.57
C LYS A 363 13.15 7.87 -9.15
N SER A 364 12.81 7.60 -7.89
CA SER A 364 12.92 6.31 -7.21
C SER A 364 11.94 6.25 -6.05
N GLY A 365 11.65 5.04 -5.57
CA GLY A 365 10.66 4.82 -4.52
C GLY A 365 9.23 5.14 -4.96
N ARG A 366 8.34 5.30 -3.97
CA ARG A 366 6.88 5.39 -4.18
C ARG A 366 6.26 6.72 -3.78
N SER A 367 7.07 7.69 -3.34
CA SER A 367 6.55 9.01 -3.00
C SER A 367 6.58 9.88 -4.23
N TRP A 368 5.39 10.33 -4.59
CA TRP A 368 5.17 11.29 -5.64
C TRP A 368 4.62 12.56 -5.00
N LEU A 369 4.80 13.68 -5.66
CA LEU A 369 4.37 15.01 -5.24
C LEU A 369 3.72 15.71 -6.44
N GLY A 370 2.86 16.66 -6.14
CA GLY A 370 2.18 17.51 -7.09
C GLY A 370 2.92 18.81 -7.38
N GLU A 371 2.17 19.89 -7.32
CA GLU A 371 2.59 21.23 -7.69
C GLU A 371 3.76 21.71 -6.84
N SER A 372 4.78 22.26 -7.51
CA SER A 372 5.91 22.93 -6.84
C SER A 372 5.61 24.39 -6.51
N PHE A 373 6.19 24.88 -5.43
CA PHE A 373 6.17 26.26 -4.97
C PHE A 373 7.61 26.79 -5.02
N ASP A 374 7.99 27.29 -6.19
CA ASP A 374 9.36 27.73 -6.50
C ASP A 374 9.39 29.18 -7.00
N LEU A 375 8.99 29.39 -8.27
CA LEU A 375 8.81 30.73 -8.86
C LEU A 375 7.51 31.38 -8.39
N THR A 376 6.44 30.58 -8.33
CA THR A 376 5.15 30.97 -7.77
C THR A 376 4.99 30.29 -6.42
N THR A 377 5.07 31.06 -5.34
CA THR A 377 5.05 30.55 -3.96
C THR A 377 3.66 30.56 -3.34
N THR A 378 2.65 31.13 -4.00
CA THR A 378 1.25 31.13 -3.55
C THR A 378 0.35 30.49 -4.60
N LYS A 379 -0.45 29.50 -4.19
CA LYS A 379 -1.39 28.79 -5.07
C LYS A 379 -2.67 28.44 -4.32
N THR A 380 -3.79 28.47 -5.04
CA THR A 380 -5.11 28.13 -4.49
C THR A 380 -5.66 26.88 -5.14
N PHE A 381 -6.25 26.00 -4.33
CA PHE A 381 -6.80 24.73 -4.75
C PHE A 381 -8.24 24.60 -4.24
N SER A 382 -9.16 24.25 -5.14
CA SER A 382 -10.57 24.09 -4.81
C SER A 382 -10.94 22.61 -4.67
N ILE A 383 -11.57 22.27 -3.55
CA ILE A 383 -12.16 20.94 -3.35
C ILE A 383 -13.67 21.09 -3.29
N ASN A 384 -14.39 20.35 -4.12
CA ASN A 384 -15.84 20.39 -4.15
C ASN A 384 -16.43 19.83 -2.86
N THR A 385 -17.29 20.63 -2.22
CA THR A 385 -18.03 20.29 -0.99
C THR A 385 -19.53 20.54 -1.18
N PRO A 386 -20.17 19.96 -2.23
CA PRO A 386 -21.58 20.21 -2.52
C PRO A 386 -22.47 19.80 -1.35
N HIS A 387 -23.52 20.56 -1.08
CA HIS A 387 -24.55 20.30 -0.07
C HIS A 387 -24.00 20.06 1.34
N VAL A 388 -22.98 20.82 1.73
CA VAL A 388 -22.49 20.81 3.11
C VAL A 388 -23.60 21.22 4.08
N ALA A 389 -23.70 20.51 5.20
CA ALA A 389 -24.71 20.74 6.22
C ALA A 389 -24.42 22.03 7.00
N SER A 390 -25.39 22.95 7.04
CA SER A 390 -25.29 24.19 7.80
C SER A 390 -25.08 23.91 9.29
N GLY A 391 -24.27 24.74 9.96
CA GLY A 391 -23.97 24.57 11.40
C GLY A 391 -22.96 23.47 11.72
N THR A 392 -22.30 22.90 10.70
CA THR A 392 -21.22 21.91 10.86
C THR A 392 -19.87 22.47 10.40
N ASN A 393 -18.80 21.69 10.57
CA ASN A 393 -17.46 22.01 10.06
C ASN A 393 -17.00 20.93 9.06
N ALA A 394 -16.24 21.34 8.04
CA ALA A 394 -15.46 20.43 7.23
C ALA A 394 -14.06 20.26 7.83
N LYS A 395 -13.62 19.01 8.03
CA LYS A 395 -12.25 18.67 8.39
C LYS A 395 -11.40 18.66 7.11
N VAL A 396 -10.45 19.59 7.02
CA VAL A 396 -9.53 19.70 5.88
C VAL A 396 -8.14 19.27 6.33
N THR A 397 -7.53 18.33 5.61
CA THR A 397 -6.14 17.92 5.83
C THR A 397 -5.30 18.28 4.62
N VAL A 398 -4.16 18.94 4.87
CA VAL A 398 -3.19 19.31 3.83
C VAL A 398 -1.86 18.63 4.18
N ARG A 399 -1.27 17.93 3.22
CA ARG A 399 0.09 17.39 3.33
C ARG A 399 1.02 18.10 2.35
N LEU A 400 2.15 18.56 2.87
CA LEU A 400 3.09 19.44 2.19
C LEU A 400 4.49 18.87 2.33
N ALA A 401 5.33 19.17 1.34
CA ALA A 401 6.73 18.82 1.33
C ALA A 401 7.60 20.03 1.02
N ALA A 402 8.85 20.00 1.46
CA ALA A 402 9.86 20.96 1.03
C ALA A 402 11.24 20.31 0.91
N GLN A 403 11.98 20.74 -0.10
CA GLN A 403 13.40 20.54 -0.25
C GLN A 403 14.08 21.87 0.05
N SER A 404 14.80 21.95 1.17
CA SER A 404 15.42 23.20 1.63
C SER A 404 16.52 22.94 2.64
N ASN A 405 17.70 23.53 2.45
CA ASN A 405 18.80 23.46 3.42
C ASN A 405 18.60 24.36 4.65
N SER A 406 17.52 25.15 4.70
CA SER A 406 17.08 25.95 5.85
C SER A 406 15.64 25.60 6.23
N PRO A 407 15.25 25.64 7.52
CA PRO A 407 13.86 25.43 7.92
C PRO A 407 12.94 26.38 7.14
N SER A 408 11.77 25.86 6.74
CA SER A 408 10.80 26.61 5.94
C SER A 408 9.39 26.36 6.45
N ASN A 409 8.41 27.13 5.98
CA ASN A 409 7.02 26.96 6.39
C ASN A 409 6.05 27.22 5.25
N PHE A 410 4.85 26.68 5.41
CA PHE A 410 3.69 27.03 4.60
C PHE A 410 2.63 27.69 5.46
N SER A 411 2.07 28.79 4.98
CA SER A 411 0.83 29.37 5.51
C SER A 411 -0.36 28.79 4.76
N ILE A 412 -1.39 28.37 5.49
CA ILE A 412 -2.63 27.81 4.95
C ILE A 412 -3.78 28.76 5.27
N ARG A 413 -4.46 29.22 4.22
CA ARG A 413 -5.59 30.14 4.32
C ARG A 413 -6.77 29.58 3.55
N GLU A 414 -7.97 29.94 4.00
CA GLU A 414 -9.18 29.88 3.18
C GLU A 414 -9.79 31.28 3.23
N SER A 415 -10.06 31.84 2.05
CA SER A 415 -10.36 33.27 1.88
C SER A 415 -9.37 34.16 2.65
N ASN A 416 -9.87 35.01 3.57
CA ASN A 416 -9.03 35.92 4.34
C ASN A 416 -8.54 35.34 5.68
N ASN A 417 -8.89 34.10 6.02
CA ASN A 417 -8.63 33.53 7.34
C ASN A 417 -7.46 32.56 7.29
N THR A 418 -6.50 32.75 8.20
CA THR A 418 -5.35 31.85 8.38
C THR A 418 -5.70 30.75 9.36
N TYR A 419 -5.54 29.50 8.92
CA TYR A 419 -5.88 28.32 9.71
C TYR A 419 -4.65 27.66 10.34
N ALA A 420 -3.54 27.62 9.62
CA ALA A 420 -2.34 26.94 10.09
C ALA A 420 -1.08 27.51 9.46
N SER A 421 0.04 27.36 10.19
CA SER A 421 1.38 27.45 9.64
C SER A 421 2.07 26.09 9.83
N VAL A 422 2.48 25.47 8.72
CA VAL A 422 3.10 24.14 8.71
C VAL A 422 4.60 24.31 8.56
N ALA A 423 5.34 24.12 9.65
CA ALA A 423 6.80 24.11 9.61
C ALA A 423 7.30 22.81 8.98
N ILE A 424 8.28 22.95 8.06
CA ILE A 424 9.01 21.84 7.44
C ILE A 424 10.48 22.01 7.79
N VAL A 425 11.01 21.02 8.53
CA VAL A 425 12.42 20.97 8.91
C VAL A 425 13.32 20.84 7.69
N ASN A 426 14.55 21.32 7.80
CA ASN A 426 15.48 21.33 6.67
C ASN A 426 16.01 19.94 6.29
N THR A 427 16.42 19.84 5.04
CA THR A 427 17.28 18.79 4.48
C THR A 427 18.75 19.23 4.54
N ASN A 428 19.68 18.35 4.17
CA ASN A 428 21.07 18.72 3.95
C ASN A 428 21.68 17.92 2.81
N SER A 429 21.68 18.55 1.64
CA SER A 429 22.20 17.98 0.40
C SER A 429 23.70 17.65 0.41
N ASN A 430 24.46 18.16 1.38
CA ASN A 430 25.89 17.85 1.52
C ASN A 430 26.15 16.50 2.22
N ILE A 431 25.09 15.82 2.67
CA ILE A 431 25.17 14.60 3.46
C ILE A 431 24.61 13.46 2.63
N TYR A 432 25.49 12.53 2.25
CA TYR A 432 25.08 11.27 1.63
C TYR A 432 24.11 10.49 2.55
N GLY A 433 22.96 10.07 2.01
CA GLY A 433 21.92 9.37 2.78
C GLY A 433 20.92 10.29 3.51
N SER A 434 21.08 11.61 3.43
CA SER A 434 20.07 12.55 3.96
C SER A 434 18.74 12.44 3.22
N ALA A 435 17.66 12.88 3.89
CA ALA A 435 16.36 12.98 3.23
C ALA A 435 16.43 14.05 2.13
N TYR A 436 16.06 13.69 0.90
CA TYR A 436 16.06 14.60 -0.24
C TYR A 436 15.02 15.72 -0.09
N TYR A 437 13.91 15.42 0.59
CA TYR A 437 12.88 16.37 0.99
C TYR A 437 12.29 15.92 2.33
N ARG A 438 11.60 16.84 3.01
CA ARG A 438 10.84 16.57 4.23
C ARG A 438 9.38 16.88 3.97
N HIS A 439 8.49 16.23 4.70
CA HIS A 439 7.06 16.48 4.62
C HIS A 439 6.47 16.68 6.01
N ASN A 440 5.35 17.38 6.05
CA ASN A 440 4.52 17.52 7.24
C ASN A 440 3.06 17.66 6.79
N PHE A 441 2.13 17.45 7.71
CA PHE A 441 0.71 17.63 7.43
C PHE A 441 0.03 18.32 8.60
N THR A 442 -1.13 18.90 8.33
CA THR A 442 -2.01 19.44 9.37
C THR A 442 -3.46 19.20 9.00
N THR A 443 -4.32 19.09 10.02
CA THR A 443 -5.77 19.00 9.87
C THR A 443 -6.41 20.15 10.63
N PHE A 444 -7.32 20.88 10.00
CA PHE A 444 -8.05 22.00 10.59
C PHE A 444 -9.52 21.96 10.18
N GLU A 445 -10.35 22.75 10.86
CA GLU A 445 -11.79 22.77 10.63
C GLU A 445 -12.25 24.07 9.97
N VAL A 446 -12.97 23.96 8.85
CA VAL A 446 -13.57 25.10 8.15
C VAL A 446 -15.09 25.11 8.39
N PRO A 447 -15.67 26.17 8.96
CA PRO A 447 -17.12 26.25 9.18
C PRO A 447 -17.90 26.17 7.87
N ALA A 448 -18.99 25.40 7.85
CA ALA A 448 -19.85 25.24 6.68
C ALA A 448 -20.42 26.57 6.15
N SER A 449 -20.62 27.56 7.03
CA SER A 449 -21.05 28.92 6.66
C SER A 449 -20.09 29.63 5.69
N ARG A 450 -18.85 29.13 5.57
CA ARG A 450 -17.81 29.68 4.71
C ARG A 450 -17.59 28.89 3.42
N LEU A 451 -18.13 27.68 3.33
CA LEU A 451 -17.93 26.78 2.20
C LEU A 451 -18.95 27.00 1.08
N GLY A 452 -20.05 27.69 1.36
CA GLY A 452 -21.15 27.84 0.42
C GLY A 452 -21.63 26.49 -0.13
N ASP A 453 -22.44 26.52 -1.20
CA ASP A 453 -22.93 25.30 -1.85
C ASP A 453 -22.05 24.91 -3.05
N SER A 454 -20.72 24.90 -2.88
CA SER A 454 -19.80 24.55 -3.99
C SER A 454 -18.46 23.95 -3.59
N SER A 455 -17.56 24.70 -2.92
CA SER A 455 -16.18 24.27 -2.68
C SER A 455 -15.50 24.92 -1.47
N VAL A 456 -14.47 24.25 -0.95
CA VAL A 456 -13.45 24.86 -0.08
C VAL A 456 -12.24 25.27 -0.92
N ASP A 457 -11.90 26.55 -0.87
CA ASP A 457 -10.73 27.11 -1.56
C ASP A 457 -9.56 27.26 -0.58
N VAL A 458 -8.56 26.40 -0.73
CA VAL A 458 -7.38 26.37 0.13
C VAL A 458 -6.22 27.08 -0.57
N GLU A 459 -5.85 28.25 -0.06
CA GLU A 459 -4.65 28.99 -0.45
C GLU A 459 -3.45 28.52 0.37
N LEU A 460 -2.39 28.12 -0.33
CA LEU A 460 -1.13 27.69 0.24
C LEU A 460 -0.04 28.69 -0.17
N THR A 461 0.65 29.26 0.83
CA THR A 461 1.78 30.16 0.59
C THR A 461 3.06 29.60 1.21
N TYR A 462 4.06 29.31 0.38
CA TYR A 462 5.37 28.83 0.81
C TYR A 462 6.30 29.99 1.17
N SER A 463 6.73 30.03 2.44
CA SER A 463 7.75 30.96 2.92
C SER A 463 9.13 30.39 2.59
N LYS A 464 9.62 30.75 1.40
CA LYS A 464 10.88 30.26 0.82
C LYS A 464 12.11 30.92 1.48
N PRO A 465 12.93 30.19 2.26
CA PRO A 465 14.04 30.80 3.00
C PRO A 465 15.30 31.02 2.15
N LEU A 466 15.50 30.25 1.07
CA LEU A 466 16.64 30.35 0.15
C LEU A 466 16.15 30.28 -1.30
N THR A 467 16.90 30.83 -2.25
CA THR A 467 16.57 30.76 -3.69
C THR A 467 16.50 29.33 -4.23
N SER A 468 17.23 28.40 -3.62
CA SER A 468 17.23 26.97 -3.94
C SER A 468 16.13 26.16 -3.23
N SER A 469 15.38 26.77 -2.31
CA SER A 469 14.33 26.07 -1.56
C SER A 469 13.08 25.91 -2.41
N VAL A 470 12.52 24.70 -2.44
CA VAL A 470 11.30 24.41 -3.20
C VAL A 470 10.30 23.70 -2.31
N GLY A 471 9.08 24.24 -2.25
CA GLY A 471 7.94 23.61 -1.61
C GLY A 471 7.15 22.74 -2.60
N TYR A 472 6.38 21.79 -2.12
CA TYR A 472 5.52 20.92 -2.94
C TYR A 472 4.21 20.60 -2.21
N LEU A 473 3.12 20.49 -2.96
CA LEU A 473 1.89 19.89 -2.48
C LEU A 473 1.97 18.37 -2.65
N ASP A 474 1.57 17.63 -1.62
CA ASP A 474 1.31 16.19 -1.73
C ASP A 474 -0.19 16.01 -2.03
N PHE A 475 -1.05 16.29 -1.05
CA PHE A 475 -2.50 16.25 -1.23
C PHE A 475 -3.24 17.26 -0.35
N ILE A 476 -4.50 17.50 -0.71
CA ILE A 476 -5.51 18.10 0.15
C ILE A 476 -6.73 17.20 0.18
N GLU A 477 -7.24 16.87 1.37
CA GLU A 477 -8.49 16.13 1.54
C GLU A 477 -9.48 16.92 2.40
N ALA A 478 -10.77 16.78 2.11
CA ALA A 478 -11.86 17.36 2.88
C ALA A 478 -12.87 16.27 3.24
N GLU A 479 -13.24 16.19 4.51
CA GLU A 479 -14.36 15.41 5.03
C GLU A 479 -15.38 16.36 5.64
N TYR A 480 -16.65 16.22 5.27
CA TYR A 480 -17.71 17.13 5.71
C TYR A 480 -19.04 16.41 5.90
N GLN A 481 -19.92 17.02 6.67
CA GLN A 481 -21.30 16.57 6.82
C GLN A 481 -22.11 17.02 5.60
N TYR A 482 -22.71 16.07 4.90
CA TYR A 482 -23.47 16.25 3.68
C TYR A 482 -24.96 16.11 3.95
N ASN A 483 -25.77 17.10 3.53
CA ASN A 483 -27.22 17.06 3.66
C ASN A 483 -27.82 15.99 2.73
N LEU A 484 -28.51 15.01 3.32
CA LEU A 484 -29.15 13.94 2.57
C LEU A 484 -30.49 14.39 2.00
N ASN A 485 -30.49 14.77 0.73
CA ASN A 485 -31.71 15.05 -0.04
C ASN A 485 -31.48 14.72 -1.52
N LEU A 486 -32.23 13.76 -2.07
CA LEU A 486 -32.11 13.37 -3.47
C LEU A 486 -32.84 14.32 -4.42
N SER A 487 -33.71 15.20 -3.93
CA SER A 487 -34.40 16.18 -4.78
C SER A 487 -33.39 17.00 -5.59
N GLY A 488 -33.53 16.97 -6.92
CA GLY A 488 -32.62 17.64 -7.86
C GLY A 488 -31.27 16.94 -8.12
N ASN A 489 -30.96 15.84 -7.44
CA ASN A 489 -29.70 15.12 -7.56
C ASN A 489 -29.84 13.85 -8.42
N ASN A 490 -29.05 13.68 -9.48
CA ASN A 490 -29.13 12.47 -10.32
C ASN A 490 -28.41 11.26 -9.72
N THR A 491 -27.32 11.49 -8.99
CA THR A 491 -26.51 10.45 -8.36
C THR A 491 -25.84 11.00 -7.10
N MET A 492 -25.83 10.22 -6.04
CA MET A 492 -25.30 10.63 -4.74
C MET A 492 -24.56 9.48 -4.06
N PHE A 493 -23.31 9.74 -3.68
CA PHE A 493 -22.50 8.88 -2.82
C PHE A 493 -22.43 9.48 -1.42
N PHE A 494 -22.58 8.63 -0.40
CA PHE A 494 -22.43 9.02 1.00
C PHE A 494 -21.98 7.84 1.88
N SER A 495 -21.33 8.17 2.99
CA SER A 495 -20.86 7.19 3.98
C SER A 495 -21.57 7.37 5.32
N VAL A 496 -22.09 6.27 5.84
CA VAL A 496 -22.68 6.20 7.18
C VAL A 496 -21.60 5.75 8.14
N ALA A 497 -21.08 6.69 8.93
CA ALA A 497 -20.03 6.43 9.91
C ALA A 497 -20.38 6.92 11.32
N ASP A 498 -21.32 7.86 11.43
CA ASP A 498 -21.67 8.48 12.71
C ASP A 498 -22.62 7.59 13.51
N ASN A 499 -22.31 7.41 14.79
CA ASN A 499 -23.11 6.67 15.76
C ASN A 499 -23.42 5.21 15.38
N VAL A 500 -22.69 4.63 14.43
CA VAL A 500 -22.81 3.20 14.08
C VAL A 500 -22.43 2.32 15.27
N GLY A 501 -22.96 1.11 15.32
CA GLY A 501 -22.64 0.13 16.34
C GLY A 501 -23.55 -1.09 16.32
N PRO A 502 -23.14 -2.20 16.94
CA PRO A 502 -23.81 -3.49 16.81
C PRO A 502 -25.32 -3.41 17.03
N GLY A 503 -26.09 -3.97 16.10
CA GLY A 503 -27.55 -4.05 16.19
C GLY A 503 -28.33 -2.76 15.92
N LYS A 504 -27.66 -1.64 15.62
CA LYS A 504 -28.35 -0.40 15.27
C LYS A 504 -28.95 -0.47 13.87
N ILE A 505 -30.10 0.18 13.70
CA ILE A 505 -30.79 0.35 12.42
C ILE A 505 -31.09 1.84 12.27
N PHE A 506 -30.77 2.42 11.12
CA PHE A 506 -31.08 3.81 10.81
C PHE A 506 -32.08 3.90 9.66
N GLN A 507 -32.94 4.92 9.71
CA GLN A 507 -33.79 5.32 8.59
C GLN A 507 -33.20 6.55 7.94
N TYR A 508 -33.14 6.54 6.61
CA TYR A 508 -32.73 7.70 5.82
C TYR A 508 -33.91 8.20 5.00
N ASN A 509 -34.28 9.46 5.22
CA ASN A 509 -35.31 10.13 4.46
C ASN A 509 -34.63 10.91 3.33
N MET A 510 -34.76 10.40 2.11
CA MET A 510 -34.04 10.94 0.96
C MET A 510 -34.91 11.89 0.11
N GLY A 511 -36.17 12.09 0.50
CA GLY A 511 -37.14 12.96 -0.17
C GLY A 511 -38.13 12.19 -1.06
N SER A 512 -39.35 12.73 -1.20
CA SER A 512 -40.42 12.16 -2.02
C SER A 512 -40.40 12.79 -3.42
N GLY A 513 -39.71 12.17 -4.35
CA GLY A 513 -39.66 12.62 -5.74
C GLY A 513 -38.63 11.84 -6.52
N ASN A 514 -39.04 11.20 -7.61
CA ASN A 514 -38.29 10.29 -8.48
C ASN A 514 -38.18 8.83 -8.00
N ASN A 515 -38.16 7.91 -8.98
CA ASN A 515 -37.88 6.49 -8.81
C ASN A 515 -36.40 6.26 -8.46
N TYR A 516 -35.94 6.84 -7.34
CA TYR A 516 -34.59 6.63 -6.86
C TYR A 516 -34.40 5.20 -6.39
N ARG A 517 -33.24 4.66 -6.72
CA ARG A 517 -32.75 3.37 -6.24
C ARG A 517 -31.57 3.62 -5.33
N VAL A 518 -31.44 2.83 -4.28
CA VAL A 518 -30.34 2.93 -3.31
C VAL A 518 -29.60 1.62 -3.28
N TRP A 519 -28.33 1.64 -3.63
CA TRP A 519 -27.44 0.49 -3.57
C TRP A 519 -26.50 0.62 -2.37
N ASP A 520 -26.42 -0.43 -1.56
CA ASP A 520 -25.35 -0.62 -0.58
C ASP A 520 -24.11 -1.09 -1.34
N VAL A 521 -23.10 -0.22 -1.39
CA VAL A 521 -21.83 -0.42 -2.10
C VAL A 521 -20.67 -0.58 -1.12
N THR A 522 -20.96 -0.93 0.13
CA THR A 522 -19.95 -1.16 1.18
C THR A 522 -18.98 -2.25 0.75
N ASN A 523 -19.50 -3.35 0.20
CA ASN A 523 -18.72 -4.36 -0.50
C ASN A 523 -18.83 -4.14 -2.03
N PRO A 524 -17.78 -3.69 -2.73
CA PRO A 524 -17.85 -3.35 -4.16
C PRO A 524 -18.10 -4.56 -5.08
N VAL A 525 -17.91 -5.79 -4.60
CA VAL A 525 -18.18 -7.02 -5.37
C VAL A 525 -19.56 -7.63 -5.08
N GLU A 526 -20.18 -7.28 -3.94
CA GLU A 526 -21.47 -7.81 -3.48
C GLU A 526 -22.47 -6.67 -3.24
N VAL A 527 -22.74 -5.91 -4.30
CA VAL A 527 -23.69 -4.80 -4.24
C VAL A 527 -25.11 -5.31 -4.10
N VAL A 528 -25.86 -4.73 -3.16
CA VAL A 528 -27.28 -5.04 -2.93
C VAL A 528 -28.12 -3.78 -3.00
N GLU A 529 -29.36 -3.90 -3.43
CA GLU A 529 -30.31 -2.79 -3.43
C GLU A 529 -31.08 -2.75 -2.10
N ARG A 530 -31.27 -1.56 -1.54
CA ARG A 530 -32.14 -1.35 -0.37
C ARG A 530 -33.55 -1.02 -0.83
N SER A 531 -34.52 -1.66 -0.19
CA SER A 531 -35.94 -1.40 -0.44
C SER A 531 -36.30 0.03 -0.03
N MET A 532 -36.83 0.79 -0.97
CA MET A 532 -37.33 2.15 -0.75
C MET A 532 -38.84 2.10 -0.44
N ASN A 533 -39.29 2.90 0.53
CA ASN A 533 -40.70 3.10 0.85
C ASN A 533 -40.96 4.59 1.08
N GLY A 534 -41.82 5.21 0.26
CA GLY A 534 -42.22 6.62 0.42
C GLY A 534 -41.06 7.62 0.38
N GLY A 535 -39.97 7.34 -0.36
CA GLY A 535 -38.78 8.19 -0.41
C GLY A 535 -37.79 7.99 0.74
N SER A 536 -37.99 6.95 1.55
CA SER A 536 -37.09 6.55 2.64
C SER A 536 -36.61 5.11 2.47
N PHE A 537 -35.48 4.78 3.09
CA PHE A 537 -35.04 3.39 3.28
C PHE A 537 -34.48 3.18 4.67
N ILE A 538 -34.49 1.92 5.10
CA ILE A 538 -33.85 1.49 6.35
C ILE A 538 -32.62 0.63 6.03
N THR A 539 -31.59 0.78 6.85
CA THR A 539 -30.37 -0.03 6.78
C THR A 539 -29.89 -0.38 8.18
N ASP A 540 -29.30 -1.56 8.30
CA ASP A 540 -28.43 -1.87 9.43
C ASP A 540 -27.25 -0.89 9.45
N ALA A 541 -26.89 -0.45 10.66
CA ALA A 541 -25.85 0.53 10.97
C ALA A 541 -24.90 -0.05 12.03
N ASP A 542 -24.59 -1.34 11.90
CA ASP A 542 -23.68 -2.10 12.76
C ASP A 542 -22.21 -1.70 12.60
N SER A 543 -21.89 -1.16 11.43
CA SER A 543 -20.56 -0.82 10.95
C SER A 543 -20.63 0.37 9.98
N VAL A 544 -19.46 0.86 9.56
CA VAL A 544 -19.39 1.93 8.56
C VAL A 544 -19.87 1.39 7.20
N LYS A 545 -20.85 2.08 6.61
CA LYS A 545 -21.44 1.70 5.32
C LYS A 545 -21.29 2.76 4.26
N ARG A 546 -21.38 2.35 3.00
CA ARG A 546 -21.39 3.24 1.83
C ARG A 546 -22.59 2.97 0.96
N PHE A 547 -23.23 4.05 0.53
CA PHE A 547 -24.40 3.98 -0.31
C PHE A 547 -24.24 4.82 -1.58
N LEU A 548 -24.91 4.34 -2.62
CA LEU A 548 -25.08 5.00 -3.90
C LEU A 548 -26.58 5.12 -4.18
N ALA A 549 -27.10 6.35 -4.21
CA ALA A 549 -28.46 6.64 -4.58
C ALA A 549 -28.52 7.28 -5.97
N PHE A 550 -29.43 6.85 -6.85
CA PHE A 550 -29.49 7.31 -8.24
C PHE A 550 -30.88 7.17 -8.88
N ASN A 551 -31.17 7.98 -9.91
CA ASN A 551 -32.43 7.94 -10.67
C ASN A 551 -32.26 7.47 -12.14
N GLY A 552 -31.05 7.08 -12.55
CA GLY A 552 -30.74 6.58 -13.90
C GLY A 552 -30.20 7.64 -14.88
N ALA A 553 -30.07 8.90 -14.47
CA ALA A 553 -29.43 9.95 -15.27
C ALA A 553 -27.92 10.06 -14.99
N ASN A 554 -27.15 10.65 -15.93
CA ASN A 554 -25.71 10.94 -15.82
C ASN A 554 -24.82 9.73 -15.48
N LEU A 555 -25.14 8.57 -16.07
CA LEU A 555 -24.40 7.33 -15.89
C LEU A 555 -23.05 7.38 -16.63
N LEU A 556 -22.02 6.77 -16.04
CA LEU A 556 -20.68 6.76 -16.60
C LEU A 556 -20.52 5.63 -17.62
N THR A 557 -19.54 5.75 -18.51
CA THR A 557 -19.06 4.66 -19.36
C THR A 557 -17.57 4.40 -19.06
N PRO A 558 -17.08 3.15 -19.24
CA PRO A 558 -15.66 2.88 -19.11
C PRO A 558 -14.82 3.75 -20.05
N VAL A 559 -13.66 4.23 -19.58
CA VAL A 559 -12.81 5.14 -20.37
C VAL A 559 -12.08 4.44 -21.52
N SER A 560 -11.92 3.13 -21.40
CA SER A 560 -11.40 2.29 -22.48
C SER A 560 -11.86 0.86 -22.29
N THR A 561 -12.10 0.17 -23.40
CA THR A 561 -12.50 -1.23 -23.42
C THR A 561 -11.83 -1.94 -24.57
N LYS A 562 -11.21 -3.09 -24.29
CA LYS A 562 -10.53 -3.90 -25.31
C LYS A 562 -10.71 -5.37 -25.05
N ARG A 563 -10.82 -6.16 -26.12
CA ARG A 563 -10.73 -7.61 -26.05
C ARG A 563 -9.33 -8.02 -25.57
N ILE A 564 -9.26 -9.03 -24.71
CA ILE A 564 -8.00 -9.58 -24.20
C ILE A 564 -7.88 -11.06 -24.54
N ASN A 565 -6.65 -11.55 -24.61
CA ASN A 565 -6.38 -12.98 -24.72
C ASN A 565 -6.61 -13.67 -23.37
N ASN A 566 -6.97 -14.94 -23.42
CA ASN A 566 -7.12 -15.77 -22.24
C ASN A 566 -5.77 -15.96 -21.53
N GLN A 567 -5.80 -16.02 -20.21
CA GLN A 567 -4.62 -16.16 -19.35
C GLN A 567 -4.95 -17.01 -18.13
N ASN A 568 -3.98 -17.80 -17.66
CA ASN A 568 -4.20 -18.72 -16.54
C ASN A 568 -2.95 -18.88 -15.67
N LEU A 569 -2.61 -17.83 -14.93
CA LEU A 569 -1.47 -17.84 -14.00
C LEU A 569 -1.65 -18.87 -12.86
N HIS A 570 -2.89 -19.22 -12.50
CA HIS A 570 -3.19 -20.25 -11.49
C HIS A 570 -2.70 -21.64 -11.90
N SER A 571 -2.74 -21.95 -13.19
CA SER A 571 -2.27 -23.24 -13.73
C SER A 571 -0.76 -23.34 -13.90
N LEU A 572 0.00 -22.29 -13.57
CA LEU A 572 1.45 -22.34 -13.65
C LEU A 572 2.00 -23.38 -12.69
N ALA A 573 2.93 -24.19 -13.19
CA ALA A 573 3.68 -25.10 -12.35
C ALA A 573 4.44 -24.31 -11.27
N GLN A 574 4.67 -24.96 -10.13
CA GLN A 574 5.49 -24.40 -9.08
C GLN A 574 6.88 -24.06 -9.65
N THR A 575 7.28 -22.79 -9.54
CA THR A 575 8.55 -22.26 -10.04
C THR A 575 9.34 -21.66 -8.90
N ASP A 576 10.67 -21.68 -8.96
CA ASP A 576 11.51 -21.04 -7.96
C ASP A 576 11.46 -19.52 -8.08
N TYR A 577 11.46 -18.99 -9.32
CA TYR A 577 11.40 -17.57 -9.63
C TYR A 577 10.31 -17.23 -10.65
N VAL A 578 9.78 -16.00 -10.55
CA VAL A 578 8.88 -15.37 -11.51
C VAL A 578 9.45 -14.00 -11.86
N ILE A 579 9.57 -13.68 -13.15
CA ILE A 579 10.08 -12.40 -13.65
C ILE A 579 8.96 -11.63 -14.34
N ILE A 580 8.29 -10.75 -13.60
CA ILE A 580 7.26 -9.87 -14.19
C ILE A 580 7.95 -8.73 -14.93
N THR A 581 7.66 -8.58 -16.22
CA THR A 581 8.32 -7.59 -17.08
C THR A 581 7.37 -6.92 -18.08
N HIS A 582 7.74 -5.73 -18.53
CA HIS A 582 7.08 -5.11 -19.68
C HIS A 582 7.49 -5.83 -20.97
N GLY A 583 6.61 -5.87 -21.97
CA GLY A 583 6.87 -6.56 -23.24
C GLY A 583 8.17 -6.13 -23.93
N ASP A 584 8.49 -4.83 -23.87
CA ASP A 584 9.72 -4.28 -24.44
C ASP A 584 11.01 -4.85 -23.82
N PHE A 585 10.93 -5.38 -22.59
CA PHE A 585 12.04 -5.99 -21.87
C PHE A 585 11.96 -7.52 -21.83
N ALA A 586 11.02 -8.14 -22.55
CA ALA A 586 10.84 -9.59 -22.55
C ALA A 586 12.12 -10.33 -22.96
N SER A 587 12.87 -9.81 -23.94
CA SER A 587 14.14 -10.40 -24.36
C SER A 587 15.17 -10.40 -23.21
N ALA A 588 15.36 -9.27 -22.55
CA ALA A 588 16.30 -9.16 -21.42
C ALA A 588 15.88 -10.03 -20.23
N ALA A 589 14.58 -10.07 -19.92
CA ALA A 589 14.03 -10.92 -18.87
C ALA A 589 14.25 -12.42 -19.17
N ASN A 590 14.08 -12.85 -20.43
CA ASN A 590 14.34 -14.22 -20.84
C ASN A 590 15.84 -14.57 -20.78
N THR A 591 16.73 -13.64 -21.10
CA THR A 591 18.18 -13.82 -20.90
C THR A 591 18.50 -14.04 -19.43
N LEU A 592 17.94 -13.21 -18.53
CA LEU A 592 18.12 -13.36 -17.08
C LEU A 592 17.55 -14.69 -16.56
N ALA A 593 16.35 -15.08 -17.01
CA ALA A 593 15.75 -16.36 -16.67
C ALA A 593 16.64 -17.53 -17.12
N SER A 594 17.19 -17.46 -18.33
CA SER A 594 18.09 -18.49 -18.87
C SER A 594 19.40 -18.60 -18.08
N PHE A 595 19.94 -17.48 -17.61
CA PHE A 595 21.08 -17.47 -16.69
C PHE A 595 20.74 -18.20 -15.38
N HIS A 596 19.60 -17.90 -14.75
CA HIS A 596 19.21 -18.58 -13.52
C HIS A 596 18.92 -20.07 -13.69
N ARG A 597 18.32 -20.47 -14.82
CA ARG A 597 18.09 -21.87 -15.18
C ARG A 597 19.43 -22.61 -15.37
N SER A 598 20.35 -22.05 -16.15
CA SER A 598 21.60 -22.73 -16.51
C SER A 598 22.68 -22.69 -15.42
N HIS A 599 22.81 -21.58 -14.70
CA HIS A 599 23.89 -21.40 -13.72
C HIS A 599 23.51 -21.88 -12.32
N PHE A 600 22.24 -21.73 -11.91
CA PHE A 600 21.79 -22.09 -10.57
C PHE A 600 20.80 -23.26 -10.54
N GLY A 601 20.43 -23.83 -11.70
CA GLY A 601 19.48 -24.94 -11.80
C GLY A 601 18.08 -24.58 -11.26
N ARG A 602 17.66 -23.32 -11.39
CA ARG A 602 16.38 -22.81 -10.88
C ARG A 602 15.30 -22.91 -11.93
N ASP A 603 14.09 -23.27 -11.50
CA ASP A 603 12.91 -23.12 -12.34
C ASP A 603 12.50 -21.64 -12.35
N VAL A 604 12.39 -21.06 -13.55
CA VAL A 604 12.06 -19.64 -13.72
C VAL A 604 10.95 -19.50 -14.74
N HIS A 605 9.92 -18.74 -14.41
CA HIS A 605 8.89 -18.28 -15.34
C HIS A 605 9.09 -16.79 -15.60
N VAL A 606 8.85 -16.33 -16.83
CA VAL A 606 8.89 -14.91 -17.22
C VAL A 606 7.48 -14.47 -17.53
#